data_AF-A0A2G2ZLC1-F1
#
_entry.id   AF-A0A2G2ZLC1-F1
#
_cell.length_a   1.000
_cell.length_b   1.000
_cell.length_c   1.000
_cell.angle_alpha   90.00
_cell.angle_beta   90.00
_cell.angle_gamma   90.00
#
_symmetry.space_group_name_H-M   'P 1'
#
loop_
_entity.id
_entity.type
_entity.pdbx_description
1 polymer ?
#
loop_
_entity_poly.entity_id
_entity_poly.type
_entity_poly.pdbx_seq_one_letter_code
_entity_poly.pdbx_strand_id
1 'polypeptide(L)'
;MASSAMTQTNITTDQLALLSLKSQIISDPSHFMNESWSPAISVCHWVGFTCGSRHQRMKSLNLSNMALTGGILPEIGNLSFLVSVDLGSNNFHGNFPQEIA
;
A
#
# COMPACT_ATOMS: atom_id res chain seq x y z
N MET A 1 -2.76 -21.45 -26.49
CA MET A 1 -3.05 -22.11 -25.21
C MET A 1 -2.93 -21.07 -24.10
N ALA A 2 -3.87 -21.09 -23.15
CA ALA A 2 -4.23 -20.13 -22.09
C ALA A 2 -3.14 -19.15 -21.58
N SER A 3 -3.34 -17.83 -21.70
CA SER A 3 -3.95 -16.91 -20.70
C SER A 3 -3.05 -16.59 -19.49
N SER A 4 -2.30 -15.48 -19.59
CA SER A 4 -1.61 -14.80 -18.48
C SER A 4 -1.65 -13.27 -18.66
N ALA A 5 -2.85 -12.69 -18.79
CA ALA A 5 -3.01 -11.23 -18.92
C ALA A 5 -3.79 -10.60 -17.75
N MET A 6 -4.49 -11.39 -16.94
CA MET A 6 -5.31 -10.89 -15.82
C MET A 6 -4.53 -10.65 -14.52
N THR A 7 -3.37 -11.30 -14.35
CA THR A 7 -2.51 -11.10 -13.17
C THR A 7 -1.63 -9.86 -13.31
N GLN A 8 -1.18 -9.52 -14.53
CA GLN A 8 -0.25 -8.42 -14.74
C GLN A 8 -0.89 -7.04 -14.52
N THR A 9 -2.11 -6.81 -15.00
CA THR A 9 -2.83 -5.52 -14.91
C THR A 9 -3.26 -5.16 -13.49
N ASN A 10 -3.68 -6.15 -12.71
CA ASN A 10 -4.12 -5.99 -11.33
C ASN A 10 -2.96 -5.74 -10.35
N ILE A 11 -1.81 -6.39 -10.57
CA ILE A 11 -0.59 -6.12 -9.82
C ILE A 11 -0.08 -4.71 -10.15
N THR A 12 -0.27 -4.23 -11.38
CA THR A 12 0.11 -2.86 -11.75
C THR A 12 -0.75 -1.82 -11.01
N THR A 13 -2.05 -2.05 -10.85
CA THR A 13 -2.92 -1.08 -10.15
C THR A 13 -2.61 -0.98 -8.66
N ASP A 14 -2.45 -2.12 -7.95
CA ASP A 14 -2.08 -2.12 -6.53
C ASP A 14 -0.69 -1.48 -6.36
N GLN A 15 0.28 -1.85 -7.19
CA GLN A 15 1.62 -1.29 -7.12
C GLN A 15 1.64 0.22 -7.38
N LEU A 16 0.88 0.72 -8.36
CA LEU A 16 0.79 2.15 -8.65
C LEU A 16 0.13 2.94 -7.50
N ALA A 17 -0.99 2.45 -6.97
CA ALA A 17 -1.64 3.07 -5.82
C ALA A 17 -0.70 3.16 -4.61
N LEU A 18 0.14 2.15 -4.42
CA LEU A 18 1.07 2.09 -3.30
C LEU A 18 2.35 2.90 -3.50
N LEU A 19 2.82 3.03 -4.74
CA LEU A 19 3.88 3.99 -5.07
C LEU A 19 3.36 5.43 -4.91
N SER A 20 2.10 5.71 -5.25
CA SER A 20 1.47 6.99 -4.95
C SER A 20 1.41 7.24 -3.45
N LEU A 21 1.01 6.25 -2.64
CA LEU A 21 1.06 6.34 -1.17
C LEU A 21 2.46 6.68 -0.67
N LYS A 22 3.48 5.99 -1.18
CA LYS A 22 4.89 6.25 -0.83
C LYS A 22 5.29 7.71 -1.10
N SER A 23 4.81 8.30 -2.19
CA SER A 23 5.18 9.69 -2.56
C SER A 23 4.61 10.76 -1.62
N GLN A 24 3.59 10.44 -0.83
CA GLN A 24 3.00 11.37 0.14
C GLN A 24 3.60 11.28 1.53
N ILE A 25 4.53 10.35 1.74
CA ILE A 25 5.26 10.23 2.99
C ILE A 25 6.40 11.23 2.92
N ILE A 26 6.22 12.31 3.67
CA ILE A 26 7.13 13.45 3.73
C ILE A 26 8.33 13.12 4.63
N SER A 27 8.09 12.32 5.69
CA SER A 27 9.12 11.92 6.63
C SER A 27 9.01 10.44 6.99
N ASP A 28 10.13 9.72 6.82
CA ASP A 28 10.37 8.36 7.30
C ASP A 28 11.69 8.36 8.09
N PRO A 29 11.67 8.79 9.36
CA PRO A 29 12.88 9.00 10.17
C PRO A 29 13.69 7.72 10.40
N SER A 30 13.03 6.57 10.34
CA SER A 30 13.62 5.25 10.59
C SER A 30 13.99 4.52 9.30
N HIS A 31 13.79 5.15 8.14
CA HIS A 31 14.10 4.61 6.82
C HIS A 31 13.49 3.22 6.55
N PHE A 32 12.33 2.92 7.15
CA PHE A 32 11.65 1.63 6.97
C PHE A 32 11.34 1.34 5.49
N MET A 33 11.18 2.38 4.66
CA MET A 33 10.74 2.27 3.28
C MET A 33 11.86 2.25 2.23
N ASN A 34 13.11 2.47 2.64
CA ASN A 34 14.22 2.65 1.70
C ASN A 34 14.63 1.35 0.99
N GLU A 35 14.62 0.22 1.70
CA GLU A 35 14.99 -1.07 1.09
C GLU A 35 13.77 -1.93 0.73
N SER A 36 12.70 -1.83 1.53
CA SER A 36 11.57 -2.74 1.41
C SER A 36 10.59 -2.36 0.30
N TRP A 37 10.35 -1.07 0.05
CA TRP A 37 9.31 -0.62 -0.88
C TRP A 37 9.91 -0.36 -2.26
N SER A 38 10.46 -1.41 -2.86
CA SER A 38 11.08 -1.38 -4.18
C SER A 38 10.13 -1.96 -5.22
N PRO A 39 10.00 -1.33 -6.42
CA PRO A 39 9.22 -1.90 -7.51
C PRO A 39 9.85 -3.17 -8.10
N ALA A 40 11.10 -3.50 -7.72
CA ALA A 40 11.80 -4.71 -8.16
C ALA A 40 11.28 -5.98 -7.48
N ILE A 41 10.51 -5.86 -6.39
CA ILE A 41 9.93 -7.00 -5.66
C ILE A 41 8.42 -6.85 -5.54
N SER A 42 7.73 -7.97 -5.35
CA SER A 42 6.27 -7.99 -5.13
C SER A 42 5.90 -7.14 -3.91
N VAL A 43 4.80 -6.37 -4.02
CA VAL A 43 4.20 -5.59 -2.93
C VAL A 43 3.88 -6.45 -1.70
N CYS A 44 3.67 -7.76 -1.89
CA CYS A 44 3.41 -8.71 -0.80
C CYS A 44 4.64 -8.97 0.08
N HIS A 45 5.83 -8.54 -0.36
CA HIS A 45 7.07 -8.61 0.41
C HIS A 45 7.44 -7.25 1.03
N TRP A 46 6.63 -6.21 0.84
CA TRP A 46 6.87 -4.92 1.44
C TRP A 46 6.52 -4.97 2.93
N VAL A 47 7.33 -4.31 3.76
CA VAL A 47 7.09 -4.18 5.20
C VAL A 47 5.79 -3.44 5.42
N GLY A 48 4.93 -4.02 6.27
CA GLY A 48 3.61 -3.48 6.58
C GLY A 48 2.51 -3.92 5.61
N PHE A 49 2.82 -4.67 4.56
CA PHE A 49 1.85 -5.14 3.58
C PHE A 49 1.53 -6.60 3.78
N THR A 50 0.26 -6.97 3.61
CA THR A 50 -0.15 -8.37 3.59
C THR A 50 -1.09 -8.60 2.42
N CYS A 51 -0.74 -9.59 1.60
CA CYS A 51 -1.55 -10.03 0.46
C CYS A 51 -2.41 -11.24 0.79
N GLY A 52 -3.55 -11.37 0.10
CA GLY A 52 -4.38 -12.56 0.15
C GLY A 52 -3.73 -13.76 -0.54
N SER A 53 -3.83 -14.95 0.07
CA SER A 53 -3.22 -16.20 -0.43
C SER A 53 -3.76 -16.67 -1.79
N ARG A 54 -5.01 -16.32 -2.14
CA ARG A 54 -5.66 -16.78 -3.39
C ARG A 54 -5.28 -16.00 -4.63
N HIS A 55 -5.11 -14.69 -4.52
CA HIS A 55 -4.94 -13.79 -5.67
C HIS A 55 -3.71 -12.90 -5.59
N GLN A 56 -2.91 -12.99 -4.51
CA GLN A 56 -1.74 -12.14 -4.27
C GLN A 56 -2.07 -10.63 -4.37
N ARG A 57 -3.31 -10.26 -4.03
CA ARG A 57 -3.80 -8.89 -3.98
C ARG A 57 -3.65 -8.33 -2.58
N MET A 58 -3.40 -7.03 -2.49
CA MET A 58 -3.19 -6.35 -1.23
C MET A 58 -4.46 -6.37 -0.38
N LYS A 59 -4.34 -6.83 0.87
CA LYS A 59 -5.48 -7.06 1.77
C LYS A 59 -5.39 -6.30 3.07
N SER A 60 -4.17 -6.08 3.57
CA SER A 60 -3.95 -5.31 4.79
C SER A 60 -2.72 -4.44 4.66
N LEU A 61 -2.84 -3.23 5.19
CA LEU A 61 -1.75 -2.29 5.39
C LEU A 61 -1.62 -2.01 6.90
N ASN A 62 -0.44 -2.23 7.48
CA ASN A 62 -0.11 -1.86 8.83
C ASN A 62 1.21 -1.10 8.84
N LEU A 63 1.11 0.21 9.03
CA LEU A 63 2.24 1.11 9.18
C LEU A 63 2.27 1.73 10.59
N SER A 64 1.59 1.11 11.55
CA SER A 64 1.43 1.68 12.88
C SER A 64 2.77 1.83 13.61
N ASN A 65 2.90 2.89 14.41
CA ASN A 65 4.08 3.16 15.25
C ASN A 65 5.40 3.30 14.47
N MET A 66 5.35 3.78 13.22
CA MET A 66 6.53 3.95 12.37
C MET A 66 7.06 5.40 12.34
N ALA A 67 6.48 6.30 13.14
CA ALA A 67 6.82 7.73 13.19
C ALA A 67 6.76 8.42 11.81
N LEU A 68 5.90 7.92 10.92
CA LEU A 68 5.74 8.44 9.56
C LEU A 68 4.97 9.75 9.59
N THR A 69 5.34 10.68 8.71
CA THR A 69 4.58 11.92 8.48
C THR A 69 4.18 12.00 7.02
N GLY A 70 2.91 12.26 6.73
CA GLY A 70 2.41 12.29 5.35
C GLY A 70 0.92 12.53 5.20
N GLY A 71 0.43 12.45 3.96
CA GLY A 71 -0.99 12.60 3.64
C GLY A 71 -1.70 11.26 3.40
N ILE A 72 -2.95 11.13 3.84
CA ILE A 72 -3.86 10.05 3.42
C ILE A 72 -4.39 10.40 2.02
N LEU A 73 -4.20 9.49 1.07
CA LEU A 73 -4.55 9.70 -0.34
C LEU A 73 -5.86 9.05 -0.76
N PRO A 74 -6.55 9.61 -1.78
CA PRO A 74 -7.66 8.97 -2.45
C PRO A 74 -7.29 7.63 -3.10
N GLU A 75 -6.05 7.46 -3.59
CA GLU A 75 -5.66 6.24 -4.30
C GLU A 75 -5.69 4.98 -3.43
N ILE A 76 -5.70 5.09 -2.09
CA ILE A 76 -5.88 3.92 -1.23
C ILE A 76 -7.25 3.28 -1.49
N GLY A 77 -8.25 4.05 -1.93
CA GLY A 77 -9.56 3.57 -2.40
C GLY A 77 -9.52 2.72 -3.67
N ASN A 78 -8.42 2.75 -4.44
CA ASN A 78 -8.26 1.89 -5.61
C ASN A 78 -7.84 0.45 -5.25
N LEU A 79 -7.47 0.21 -3.98
CA LEU A 79 -7.11 -1.12 -3.49
C LEU A 79 -8.39 -1.92 -3.19
N SER A 80 -8.99 -2.47 -4.24
CA SER A 80 -10.31 -3.12 -4.18
C SER A 80 -10.41 -4.37 -3.29
N PHE A 81 -9.28 -4.92 -2.85
CA PHE A 81 -9.22 -6.07 -1.94
C PHE A 81 -8.76 -5.70 -0.53
N LEU A 82 -8.54 -4.40 -0.26
CA LEU A 82 -8.14 -3.90 1.04
C LEU A 82 -9.27 -4.12 2.05
N VAL A 83 -8.93 -4.74 3.18
CA VAL A 83 -9.86 -5.05 4.27
C VAL A 83 -9.47 -4.33 5.56
N SER A 84 -8.19 -4.02 5.72
CA SER A 84 -7.68 -3.42 6.95
C SER A 84 -6.58 -2.41 6.65
N VAL A 85 -6.68 -1.24 7.28
CA VAL A 85 -5.67 -0.19 7.24
C VAL A 85 -5.41 0.27 8.67
N ASP A 86 -4.17 0.11 9.11
CA ASP A 86 -3.70 0.62 10.39
C ASP A 86 -2.55 1.61 10.15
N LEU A 87 -2.84 2.88 10.40
CA LEU A 87 -1.89 4.00 10.33
C LEU A 87 -1.66 4.62 11.71
N GLY A 88 -2.09 3.95 12.79
CA GLY A 88 -2.06 4.48 14.15
C GLY A 88 -0.67 4.86 14.63
N SER A 89 -0.59 5.80 15.57
CA SER A 89 0.69 6.28 16.12
C SER A 89 1.68 6.79 15.06
N ASN A 90 1.15 7.49 14.05
CA ASN A 90 1.89 8.25 13.04
C ASN A 90 1.28 9.65 12.92
N ASN A 91 1.95 10.51 12.13
CA ASN A 91 1.49 11.86 11.79
C ASN A 91 0.93 11.90 10.36
N PHE A 92 -0.13 11.11 10.11
CA PHE A 92 -0.87 11.21 8.85
C PHE A 92 -1.95 12.29 8.93
N HIS A 93 -2.12 13.04 7.85
CA HIS A 93 -3.08 14.14 7.74
C HIS A 93 -4.02 13.93 6.54
N GLY A 94 -5.22 14.52 6.59
CA GLY A 94 -6.23 14.35 5.54
C GLY A 94 -7.30 13.33 5.91
N ASN A 95 -8.18 13.05 4.95
CA ASN A 95 -9.33 12.17 5.15
C ASN A 95 -9.16 10.89 4.35
N PHE A 96 -9.70 9.78 4.87
CA PHE A 96 -9.87 8.59 4.06
C PHE A 96 -10.84 8.88 2.90
N PRO A 97 -10.57 8.34 1.70
CA PRO A 97 -11.53 8.37 0.61
C PRO A 97 -12.83 7.66 1.00
N GLN A 98 -13.95 8.08 0.40
CA GLN A 98 -15.27 7.55 0.71
C GLN A 98 -15.37 6.04 0.46
N GLU A 99 -14.54 5.52 -0.44
CA GLU A 99 -14.40 4.11 -0.78
C GLU A 99 -13.92 3.24 0.40
N ILE A 100 -13.34 3.86 1.44
CA ILE A 100 -12.78 3.20 2.64
C ILE A 100 -13.43 3.68 3.95
N ALA A 101 -14.22 4.76 3.90
CA ALA A 101 -14.88 5.38 5.05
C ALA A 101 -16.03 4.55 5.65
#